data_AF-A0AAW9DV17-F1
#
_entry.id   AF-A0AAW9DV17-F1
#
_cell.length_a   1.000
_cell.length_b   1.000
_cell.length_c   1.000
_cell.angle_alpha   90.00
_cell.angle_beta   90.00
_cell.angle_gamma   90.00
#
_symmetry.space_group_name_H-M   'P 1'
#
loop_
_entity.id
_entity.type
_entity.pdbx_description
1 polymer ?
#
loop_
_entity_poly.entity_id
_entity_poly.type
_entity_poly.pdbx_seq_one_letter_code
_entity_poly.pdbx_strand_id
1 'polypeptide(L)'
;MADQSDVEAALVSLVAAAVYPDGTAAPSVVVGPGGNVVCRVYRGMPNGPTLEADIAQGVMHATVFPADTAVKNTTRFPRVWQAVAPVPDTLTVSVDNLTASFSGVCAAGQLAGIAADGTIFPYAVQARDTPPTVASNLAALMRAAGWLVDYGGTALTVPAARLFTARVVAGGMSLQEIKRQVQAFRISLWCGDPLTRDAAASVIEPALATPNFVGLADGSSGHIVYAGGTTTDAGADAALYRRDIIYTVEYPTTLADMTPAMMFGVGGIEADGAFIAGLSG
;
A
#
# COMPACT_ATOMS: atom_id res chain seq x y z
N MET A 1 -6.51 3.06 3.14
CA MET A 1 -6.75 2.95 4.58
C MET A 1 -7.36 1.59 4.79
N ALA A 2 -6.69 0.73 5.54
CA ALA A 2 -7.11 -0.65 5.78
C ALA A 2 -8.58 -0.73 6.20
N ASP A 3 -9.38 -1.31 5.32
CA ASP A 3 -10.78 -1.61 5.57
C ASP A 3 -11.03 -3.13 5.46
N GLN A 4 -12.30 -3.53 5.57
CA GLN A 4 -12.68 -4.94 5.42
C GLN A 4 -12.25 -5.50 4.04
N SER A 5 -12.30 -4.67 3.00
CA SER A 5 -11.98 -5.08 1.63
C SER A 5 -10.50 -5.41 1.46
N ASP A 6 -9.63 -4.65 2.13
CA ASP A 6 -8.18 -4.89 2.11
C ASP A 6 -7.83 -6.22 2.79
N VAL A 7 -8.49 -6.55 3.90
CA VAL A 7 -8.29 -7.83 4.60
C VAL A 7 -8.79 -9.00 3.76
N GLU A 8 -9.97 -8.89 3.14
CA GLU A 8 -10.49 -9.91 2.23
C GLU A 8 -9.55 -10.14 1.04
N ALA A 9 -8.98 -9.07 0.45
CA ALA A 9 -8.04 -9.16 -0.65
C ALA A 9 -6.72 -9.83 -0.24
N ALA A 10 -6.21 -9.52 0.95
CA ALA A 10 -5.02 -10.16 1.51
C ALA A 10 -5.24 -11.67 1.72
N LEU A 11 -6.40 -12.05 2.31
CA LEU A 11 -6.77 -13.45 2.50
C LEU A 11 -6.98 -14.19 1.18
N VAL A 12 -7.64 -13.58 0.19
CA VAL A 12 -7.79 -14.15 -1.16
C VAL A 12 -6.43 -14.39 -1.80
N SER A 13 -5.51 -13.43 -1.68
CA SER A 13 -4.15 -13.57 -2.23
C SER A 13 -3.38 -14.71 -1.57
N LEU A 14 -3.51 -14.85 -0.24
CA LEU A 14 -2.88 -15.92 0.52
C LEU A 14 -3.44 -17.30 0.13
N VAL A 15 -4.77 -17.42 0.00
CA VAL A 15 -5.42 -18.65 -0.47
C VAL A 15 -5.00 -18.94 -1.91
N ALA A 16 -5.03 -17.97 -2.81
CA ALA A 16 -4.64 -18.14 -4.21
C ALA A 16 -3.19 -18.63 -4.37
N ALA A 17 -2.25 -18.05 -3.60
CA ALA A 17 -0.85 -18.48 -3.58
C ALA A 17 -0.69 -19.91 -3.04
N ALA A 18 -1.55 -20.34 -2.12
CA ALA A 18 -1.54 -21.71 -1.62
C ALA A 18 -1.97 -22.71 -2.70
N VAL A 19 -3.04 -22.40 -3.45
CA VAL A 19 -3.56 -23.31 -4.50
C VAL A 19 -2.75 -23.25 -5.80
N TYR A 20 -2.11 -22.11 -6.07
CA TYR A 20 -1.30 -21.83 -7.26
C TYR A 20 0.07 -21.25 -6.89
N PRO A 21 0.99 -22.05 -6.32
CA PRO A 21 2.31 -21.58 -5.92
C PRO A 21 3.15 -21.07 -7.11
N ASP A 22 2.96 -21.66 -8.30
CA ASP A 22 3.64 -21.28 -9.54
C ASP A 22 2.83 -20.27 -10.40
N GLY A 23 1.80 -19.66 -9.81
CA GLY A 23 0.91 -18.71 -10.46
C GLY A 23 -0.31 -19.36 -11.15
N THR A 24 -1.31 -18.55 -11.49
CA THR A 24 -2.63 -19.02 -11.97
C THR A 24 -2.63 -19.58 -13.39
N ALA A 25 -1.53 -19.42 -14.14
CA ALA A 25 -1.33 -20.03 -15.44
C ALA A 25 -0.82 -21.48 -15.34
N ALA A 26 -0.31 -21.89 -14.18
CA ALA A 26 0.10 -23.26 -13.90
C ALA A 26 -1.09 -24.10 -13.36
N PRO A 27 -1.04 -25.44 -13.46
CA PRO A 27 -2.00 -26.31 -12.80
C PRO A 27 -2.03 -26.05 -11.28
N SER A 28 -3.21 -26.13 -10.67
CA SER A 28 -3.29 -26.03 -9.20
C SER A 28 -2.63 -27.25 -8.55
N VAL A 29 -2.18 -27.09 -7.30
CA VAL A 29 -1.66 -28.22 -6.51
C VAL A 29 -2.77 -29.10 -5.91
N VAL A 30 -4.04 -28.71 -6.05
CA VAL A 30 -5.17 -29.49 -5.55
C VAL A 30 -5.51 -30.59 -6.55
N VAL A 31 -5.44 -31.83 -6.07
CA VAL A 31 -5.73 -33.02 -6.87
C VAL A 31 -7.04 -33.63 -6.40
N GLY A 32 -8.00 -33.69 -7.32
CA GLY A 32 -9.27 -34.37 -7.15
C GLY A 32 -9.29 -35.75 -7.83
N PRO A 33 -10.45 -36.42 -7.89
CA PRO A 33 -10.59 -37.76 -8.46
C PRO A 33 -10.15 -37.87 -9.93
N GLY A 34 -10.25 -36.76 -10.68
CA GLY A 34 -9.92 -36.68 -12.10
C GLY A 34 -8.56 -36.04 -12.43
N GLY A 35 -7.73 -35.75 -11.43
CA GLY A 35 -6.46 -35.03 -11.60
C GLY A 35 -6.49 -33.62 -11.00
N ASN A 36 -5.66 -32.71 -11.51
CA ASN A 36 -5.60 -31.33 -11.02
C ASN A 36 -6.94 -30.61 -11.16
N VAL A 37 -7.37 -29.94 -10.10
CA VAL A 37 -8.65 -29.24 -10.03
C VAL A 37 -8.46 -27.77 -10.34
N VAL A 38 -9.35 -27.17 -11.12
CA VAL A 38 -9.34 -25.71 -11.29
C VAL A 38 -9.94 -25.08 -10.04
N CYS A 39 -9.22 -24.14 -9.42
CA CYS A 39 -9.63 -23.49 -8.18
C CYS A 39 -9.90 -22.00 -8.43
N ARG A 40 -11.14 -21.55 -8.20
CA ARG A 40 -11.52 -20.13 -8.29
C ARG A 40 -11.52 -19.52 -6.90
N VAL A 41 -10.61 -18.57 -6.66
CA VAL A 41 -10.48 -17.87 -5.37
C VAL A 41 -10.92 -16.43 -5.52
N TYR A 42 -11.91 -15.99 -4.74
CA TYR A 42 -12.44 -14.62 -4.84
C TYR A 42 -13.17 -14.17 -3.56
N ARG A 43 -13.51 -12.89 -3.54
CA ARG A 43 -14.21 -12.23 -2.43
C ARG A 43 -15.73 -12.31 -2.59
N GLY A 44 -16.42 -12.39 -1.46
CA GLY A 44 -17.89 -12.40 -1.41
C GLY A 44 -18.50 -13.79 -1.65
N MET A 45 -19.82 -13.84 -1.61
CA MET A 45 -20.56 -15.10 -1.80
C MET A 45 -20.58 -15.53 -3.27
N PRO A 46 -20.56 -16.84 -3.55
CA PRO A 46 -20.71 -17.34 -4.91
C PRO A 46 -22.11 -17.01 -5.47
N ASN A 47 -22.18 -16.80 -6.79
CA ASN A 47 -23.45 -16.79 -7.51
C ASN A 47 -23.93 -18.23 -7.74
N GLY A 48 -25.13 -18.59 -7.27
CA GLY A 48 -25.66 -19.97 -7.27
C GLY A 48 -25.58 -20.67 -8.63
N PRO A 49 -26.22 -20.14 -9.69
CA PRO A 49 -26.14 -20.69 -11.05
C PRO A 49 -24.72 -20.91 -11.58
N THR A 50 -23.79 -19.99 -11.29
CA THR A 50 -22.39 -20.11 -11.70
C THR A 50 -21.69 -21.21 -10.93
N LEU A 51 -21.90 -21.24 -9.60
CA LEU A 51 -21.33 -22.26 -8.72
C LEU A 51 -21.78 -23.67 -9.11
N GLU A 52 -23.06 -23.87 -9.38
CA GLU A 52 -23.60 -25.18 -9.77
C GLU A 52 -23.00 -25.66 -11.11
N ALA A 53 -22.92 -24.76 -12.10
CA ALA A 53 -22.32 -25.08 -13.40
C ALA A 53 -20.83 -25.42 -13.29
N ASP A 54 -20.09 -24.67 -12.48
CA ASP A 54 -18.66 -24.87 -12.25
C ASP A 54 -18.39 -26.17 -11.45
N ILE A 55 -19.18 -26.45 -10.41
CA ILE A 55 -19.07 -27.70 -9.64
C ILE A 55 -19.35 -28.92 -10.51
N ALA A 56 -20.34 -28.85 -11.41
CA ALA A 56 -20.61 -29.92 -12.38
C ALA A 56 -19.43 -30.18 -13.34
N GLN A 57 -18.57 -29.17 -13.56
CA GLN A 57 -17.34 -29.28 -14.34
C GLN A 57 -16.12 -29.69 -13.48
N GLY A 58 -16.31 -29.95 -12.19
CA GLY A 58 -15.22 -30.29 -11.27
C GLY A 58 -14.37 -29.09 -10.85
N VAL A 59 -14.88 -27.86 -10.98
CA VAL A 59 -14.19 -26.65 -10.53
C VAL A 59 -14.51 -26.41 -9.06
N MET A 60 -13.47 -26.14 -8.26
CA MET A 60 -13.59 -25.77 -6.86
C MET A 60 -13.68 -24.25 -6.70
N HIS A 61 -14.49 -23.78 -5.76
CA HIS A 61 -14.53 -22.37 -5.37
C HIS A 61 -14.00 -22.20 -3.94
N ALA A 62 -13.18 -21.17 -3.72
CA ALA A 62 -12.79 -20.70 -2.40
C ALA A 62 -13.20 -19.24 -2.26
N THR A 63 -14.17 -18.98 -1.38
CA THR A 63 -14.74 -17.65 -1.20
C THR A 63 -14.38 -17.08 0.15
N VAL A 64 -13.97 -15.81 0.19
CA VAL A 64 -13.63 -15.09 1.43
C VAL A 64 -14.66 -13.98 1.66
N PHE A 65 -15.29 -13.99 2.83
CA PHE A 65 -16.29 -12.99 3.22
C PHE A 65 -16.33 -12.83 4.75
N PRO A 66 -16.83 -11.70 5.29
CA PRO A 66 -16.91 -11.53 6.74
C PRO A 66 -17.88 -12.54 7.35
N ALA A 67 -17.51 -13.13 8.48
CA ALA A 67 -18.44 -13.93 9.26
C ALA A 67 -19.45 -13.00 9.96
N ASP A 68 -20.66 -13.50 10.23
CA ASP A 68 -21.78 -12.76 10.85
C ASP A 68 -21.52 -12.29 12.30
N THR A 69 -20.28 -12.40 12.78
CA THR A 69 -19.89 -11.99 14.13
C THR A 69 -19.61 -10.49 14.16
N ALA A 70 -20.18 -9.80 15.14
CA ALA A 70 -19.97 -8.36 15.30
C ALA A 70 -18.48 -8.02 15.47
N VAL A 71 -18.05 -6.98 14.76
CA VAL A 71 -16.69 -6.42 14.87
C VAL A 71 -16.43 -5.98 16.31
N LYS A 72 -15.34 -6.46 16.91
CA LYS A 72 -14.94 -6.08 18.27
C LYS A 72 -13.83 -5.05 18.23
N ASN A 73 -14.07 -3.89 18.83
CA ASN A 73 -13.03 -2.88 19.02
C ASN A 73 -12.03 -3.36 20.10
N THR A 74 -10.74 -3.38 19.78
CA THR A 74 -9.67 -3.77 20.71
C THR A 74 -8.68 -2.65 20.98
N THR A 75 -8.98 -1.41 20.56
CA THR A 75 -8.08 -0.25 20.72
C THR A 75 -7.63 -0.10 22.18
N ARG A 76 -6.33 -0.28 22.45
CA ARG A 76 -5.72 -0.18 23.79
C ARG A 76 -4.59 0.86 23.88
N PHE A 77 -4.19 1.49 22.78
CA PHE A 77 -2.99 2.32 22.71
C PHE A 77 -3.30 3.82 22.48
N PRO A 78 -2.43 4.73 22.94
CA PRO A 78 -2.52 6.15 22.62
C PRO A 78 -2.28 6.39 21.12
N ARG A 79 -2.98 7.38 20.56
CA ARG A 79 -2.94 7.73 19.13
C ARG A 79 -1.64 8.46 18.78
N VAL A 80 -0.56 7.73 18.54
CA VAL A 80 0.74 8.28 18.16
C VAL A 80 0.95 8.12 16.65
N TRP A 81 1.43 9.18 16.00
CA TRP A 81 1.85 9.11 14.60
C TRP A 81 3.12 8.27 14.47
N GLN A 82 3.12 7.30 13.57
CA GLN A 82 4.31 6.53 13.21
C GLN A 82 4.67 6.81 11.75
N ALA A 83 5.93 7.17 11.50
CA ALA A 83 6.43 7.32 10.14
C ALA A 83 6.39 5.95 9.45
N VAL A 84 5.70 5.86 8.32
CA VAL A 84 5.80 4.69 7.42
C VAL A 84 7.10 4.85 6.64
N ALA A 85 7.73 3.71 6.32
CA ALA A 85 8.97 3.66 5.56
C ALA A 85 8.99 4.75 4.46
N PRO A 86 10.01 5.61 4.42
CA PRO A 86 9.99 6.80 3.58
C PRO A 86 9.75 6.42 2.12
N VAL A 87 8.84 7.14 1.47
CA VAL A 87 8.70 7.10 0.01
C VAL A 87 10.11 7.34 -0.55
N PRO A 88 10.67 6.44 -1.36
CA PRO A 88 11.99 6.66 -1.93
C PRO A 88 11.96 7.99 -2.70
N ASP A 89 12.95 8.85 -2.50
CA ASP A 89 13.06 10.12 -3.21
C ASP A 89 13.21 9.84 -4.71
N THR A 90 12.08 9.83 -5.43
CA THR A 90 12.07 9.51 -6.87
C THR A 90 12.51 10.67 -7.73
N LEU A 91 12.38 11.91 -7.24
CA LEU A 91 12.92 13.12 -7.86
C LEU A 91 14.21 13.51 -7.16
N THR A 92 15.24 13.78 -7.94
CA THR A 92 16.55 14.20 -7.43
C THR A 92 17.00 15.49 -8.11
N VAL A 93 17.86 16.23 -7.43
CA VAL A 93 18.53 17.40 -7.98
C VAL A 93 20.02 17.28 -7.74
N SER A 94 20.80 17.53 -8.78
CA SER A 94 22.25 17.70 -8.70
C SER A 94 22.58 19.15 -8.96
N VAL A 95 23.56 19.69 -8.24
CA VAL A 95 24.05 21.05 -8.42
C VAL A 95 25.49 20.97 -8.89
N ASP A 96 25.77 21.59 -10.03
CA ASP A 96 27.12 21.83 -10.51
C ASP A 96 27.29 23.34 -10.71
N ASN A 97 28.17 23.94 -9.92
CA ASN A 97 28.36 25.40 -9.81
C ASN A 97 27.02 26.14 -9.57
N LEU A 98 26.54 26.88 -10.59
CA LEU A 98 25.31 27.68 -10.55
C LEU A 98 24.17 27.04 -11.35
N THR A 99 24.30 25.76 -11.66
CA THR A 99 23.34 24.99 -12.46
C THR A 99 22.72 23.86 -11.62
N ALA A 100 21.41 23.87 -11.46
CA ALA A 100 20.63 22.79 -10.86
C ALA A 100 20.03 21.91 -11.96
N SER A 101 20.32 20.61 -11.94
CA SER A 101 19.78 19.62 -12.88
C SER A 101 18.84 18.65 -12.17
N PHE A 102 17.58 18.64 -12.60
CA PHE A 102 16.52 17.79 -12.05
C PHE A 102 16.38 16.49 -12.84
N SER A 103 16.26 15.35 -12.15
CA SER A 103 16.10 14.04 -12.79
C SER A 103 15.24 13.09 -11.95
N GLY A 104 14.80 12.00 -12.56
CA GLY A 104 13.95 11.01 -11.90
C GLY A 104 12.45 11.19 -12.18
N VAL A 105 11.60 10.68 -11.29
CA VAL A 105 10.14 10.67 -11.43
C VAL A 105 9.52 11.62 -10.42
N CYS A 106 8.67 12.53 -10.90
CA CYS A 106 7.93 13.46 -10.05
C CYS A 106 6.72 12.74 -9.43
N ALA A 107 6.53 12.91 -8.13
CA ALA A 107 5.36 12.43 -7.40
C ALA A 107 4.74 13.55 -6.56
N ALA A 108 3.42 13.54 -6.41
CA ALA A 108 2.75 14.45 -5.49
C ALA A 108 3.26 14.21 -4.05
N GLY A 109 3.52 15.29 -3.32
CA GLY A 109 4.11 15.24 -1.98
C GLY A 109 5.62 15.48 -1.93
N GLN A 110 6.28 15.58 -3.09
CA GLN A 110 7.64 16.10 -3.21
C GLN A 110 7.64 17.62 -3.26
N LEU A 111 8.68 18.22 -2.69
CA LEU A 111 8.95 19.64 -2.76
C LEU A 111 10.32 19.80 -3.44
N ALA A 112 10.39 20.63 -4.48
CA ALA A 112 11.64 21.03 -5.12
C ALA A 112 11.90 22.51 -4.86
N GLY A 113 13.16 22.91 -4.64
CA GLY A 113 13.44 24.32 -4.42
C GLY A 113 14.88 24.72 -4.67
N ILE A 114 15.04 26.01 -4.96
CA ILE A 114 16.32 26.67 -5.20
C ILE A 114 16.46 27.81 -4.21
N ALA A 115 17.62 27.89 -3.56
CA ALA A 115 18.06 29.04 -2.80
C ALA A 115 19.15 29.77 -3.59
N ALA A 116 18.90 31.04 -3.93
CA ALA A 116 19.84 31.93 -4.60
C ALA A 116 20.08 33.17 -3.71
N ASP A 117 21.31 33.37 -3.25
CA ASP A 117 21.72 34.47 -2.36
C ASP A 117 20.79 34.71 -1.16
N GLY A 118 20.34 33.62 -0.54
CA GLY A 118 19.45 33.66 0.63
C GLY A 118 17.95 33.79 0.31
N THR A 119 17.57 33.98 -0.96
CA THR A 119 16.16 33.95 -1.39
C THR A 119 15.78 32.53 -1.77
N ILE A 120 14.70 32.02 -1.19
CA ILE A 120 14.24 30.63 -1.38
C ILE A 120 13.04 30.63 -2.33
N PHE A 121 13.11 29.76 -3.34
CA PHE A 121 12.06 29.52 -4.32
C PHE A 121 11.56 28.09 -4.19
N PRO A 122 10.50 27.85 -3.39
CA PRO A 122 9.91 26.54 -3.24
C PRO A 122 8.88 26.26 -4.33
N TYR A 123 8.80 25.01 -4.78
CA TYR A 123 7.79 24.52 -5.70
C TYR A 123 7.25 23.17 -5.21
N ALA A 124 5.93 23.10 -5.03
CA ALA A 124 5.22 21.87 -4.67
C ALA A 124 4.94 21.04 -5.92
N VAL A 125 5.58 19.87 -6.02
CA VAL A 125 5.51 18.98 -7.18
C VAL A 125 4.12 18.34 -7.25
N GLN A 126 3.54 18.34 -8.45
CA GLN A 126 2.22 17.79 -8.75
C GLN A 126 2.35 16.39 -9.37
N ALA A 127 1.29 15.58 -9.29
CA ALA A 127 1.29 14.20 -9.81
C ALA A 127 1.51 14.08 -11.33
N ARG A 128 1.31 15.17 -12.09
CA ARG A 128 1.52 15.23 -13.54
C ARG A 128 2.79 15.96 -13.95
N ASP A 129 3.61 16.37 -12.98
CA ASP A 129 4.86 17.02 -13.29
C ASP A 129 5.88 16.04 -13.87
N THR A 130 6.83 16.62 -14.58
CA THR A 130 8.04 15.97 -15.06
C THR A 130 9.22 16.85 -14.66
N PRO A 131 10.47 16.32 -14.59
CA PRO A 131 11.62 17.14 -14.23
C PRO A 131 11.74 18.45 -15.04
N PRO A 132 11.42 18.47 -16.36
CA PRO A 132 11.36 19.73 -17.10
C PRO A 132 10.28 20.70 -16.63
N THR A 133 9.07 20.23 -16.30
CA THR A 133 7.99 21.13 -15.85
C THR A 133 8.32 21.71 -14.48
N VAL A 134 8.89 20.92 -13.56
CA VAL A 134 9.39 21.40 -12.27
C VAL A 134 10.44 22.50 -12.46
N ALA A 135 11.45 22.25 -13.30
CA ALA A 135 12.46 23.24 -13.62
C ALA A 135 11.86 24.50 -14.27
N SER A 136 10.91 24.37 -15.21
CA SER A 136 10.27 25.53 -15.83
C SER A 136 9.47 26.38 -14.84
N ASN A 137 8.80 25.74 -13.88
CA ASN A 137 7.99 26.43 -12.87
C ASN A 137 8.88 27.15 -11.85
N LEU A 138 9.99 26.52 -11.43
CA LEU A 138 11.00 27.18 -10.61
C LEU A 138 11.65 28.36 -11.34
N ALA A 139 11.95 28.22 -12.64
CA ALA A 139 12.45 29.34 -13.44
C ALA A 139 11.47 30.51 -13.48
N ALA A 140 10.17 30.23 -13.61
CA ALA A 140 9.13 31.25 -13.61
C ALA A 140 9.07 32.00 -12.27
N LEU A 141 9.15 31.28 -11.13
CA LEU A 141 9.19 31.88 -9.79
C LEU A 141 10.41 32.78 -9.60
N MET A 142 11.59 32.33 -10.02
CA MET A 142 12.83 33.11 -9.92
C MET A 142 12.81 34.35 -10.81
N ARG A 143 12.33 34.23 -12.06
CA ARG A 143 12.18 35.38 -12.97
C ARG A 143 11.15 36.39 -12.48
N ALA A 144 10.06 35.94 -11.86
CA ALA A 144 9.09 36.83 -11.24
C ALA A 144 9.70 37.65 -10.09
N ALA A 145 10.70 37.09 -9.40
CA ALA A 145 11.49 37.80 -8.39
C ALA A 145 12.67 38.60 -8.97
N GLY A 146 12.79 38.70 -10.31
CA GLY A 146 13.80 39.53 -10.98
C GLY A 146 15.14 38.84 -11.27
N TRP A 147 15.26 37.53 -11.03
CA TRP A 147 16.48 36.79 -11.33
C TRP A 147 16.61 36.47 -12.83
N LEU A 148 17.83 36.59 -13.35
CA LEU A 148 18.18 36.09 -14.68
C LEU A 148 18.44 34.59 -14.58
N VAL A 149 17.57 33.78 -15.18
CA VAL A 149 17.65 32.32 -15.18
C VAL A 149 17.69 31.81 -16.60
N ASP A 150 18.66 30.95 -16.88
CA ASP A 150 18.74 30.17 -18.11
C ASP A 150 18.13 28.78 -17.89
N TYR A 151 17.22 28.37 -18.78
CA TYR A 151 16.45 27.14 -18.66
C TYR A 151 16.79 26.20 -19.82
N GLY A 152 17.41 25.07 -19.49
CA GLY A 152 17.88 24.05 -20.44
C GLY A 152 17.02 22.78 -20.45
N GLY A 153 15.71 22.88 -20.21
CA GLY A 153 14.83 21.71 -20.10
C GLY A 153 14.83 21.13 -18.70
N THR A 154 15.80 20.29 -18.34
CA THR A 154 15.91 19.75 -16.97
C THR A 154 16.87 20.54 -16.08
N ALA A 155 17.62 21.48 -16.67
CA ALA A 155 18.63 22.28 -15.98
C ALA A 155 18.19 23.74 -15.83
N LEU A 156 18.55 24.33 -14.69
CA LEU A 156 18.40 25.76 -14.40
C LEU A 156 19.73 26.36 -14.01
N THR A 157 20.20 27.33 -14.77
CA THR A 157 21.43 28.06 -14.47
C THR A 157 21.09 29.48 -14.04
N VAL A 158 21.72 29.96 -12.96
CA VAL A 158 21.51 31.32 -12.42
C VAL A 158 22.86 32.03 -12.38
N PRO A 159 23.31 32.64 -13.50
CA PRO A 159 24.69 33.10 -13.65
C PRO A 159 25.10 34.22 -12.68
N ALA A 160 24.13 35.01 -12.21
CA ALA A 160 24.38 36.14 -11.32
C ALA A 160 24.33 35.77 -9.82
N ALA A 161 24.03 34.52 -9.47
CA ALA A 161 23.98 34.09 -8.08
C ALA A 161 25.39 33.92 -7.51
N ARG A 162 25.65 34.43 -6.31
CA ARG A 162 26.91 34.21 -5.58
C ARG A 162 26.86 32.96 -4.69
N LEU A 163 25.69 32.65 -4.14
CA LEU A 163 25.38 31.42 -3.44
C LEU A 163 24.20 30.74 -4.14
N PHE A 164 24.38 29.47 -4.50
CA PHE A 164 23.38 28.69 -5.19
C PHE A 164 23.27 27.31 -4.55
N THR A 165 22.06 26.92 -4.17
CA THR A 165 21.78 25.59 -3.63
C THR A 165 20.42 25.15 -4.13
N ALA A 166 20.32 23.90 -4.58
CA ALA A 166 19.05 23.29 -4.92
C ALA A 166 18.85 22.04 -4.08
N ARG A 167 17.62 21.81 -3.64
CA ARG A 167 17.23 20.65 -2.85
C ARG A 167 15.89 20.13 -3.32
N VAL A 168 15.75 18.81 -3.28
CA VAL A 168 14.47 18.13 -3.40
C VAL A 168 14.29 17.35 -2.10
N VAL A 169 13.11 17.47 -1.51
CA VAL A 169 12.73 16.69 -0.32
C VAL A 169 11.36 16.09 -0.56
N ALA A 170 11.16 14.84 -0.15
CA ALA A 170 9.83 14.26 -0.04
C ALA A 170 9.32 14.42 1.40
N GLY A 171 8.05 14.79 1.56
CA GLY A 171 7.39 14.54 2.84
C GLY A 171 7.26 13.04 3.07
N GLY A 172 7.37 12.61 4.34
CA GLY A 172 7.14 11.22 4.71
C GLY A 172 5.66 10.97 4.96
N MET A 173 5.12 9.84 4.50
CA MET A 173 3.80 9.42 4.97
C MET A 173 3.90 8.99 6.44
N SER A 174 3.10 9.59 7.30
CA SER A 174 2.89 9.09 8.66
C SER A 174 1.50 8.46 8.74
N LEU A 175 1.41 7.31 9.41
CA LEU A 175 0.14 6.68 9.73
C LEU A 175 -0.17 6.90 11.22
N GLN A 176 -1.42 7.27 11.51
CA GLN A 176 -1.96 7.26 12.86
C GLN A 176 -3.06 6.21 12.96
N GLU A 177 -2.89 5.25 13.85
CA GLU A 177 -3.94 4.29 14.17
C GLU A 177 -5.06 4.99 14.97
N ILE A 178 -6.27 5.06 14.40
CA ILE A 178 -7.44 5.64 15.07
C ILE A 178 -8.19 4.59 15.89
N LYS A 179 -8.23 3.37 15.36
CA LYS A 179 -9.03 2.25 15.85
C LYS A 179 -8.33 0.95 15.51
N ARG A 180 -8.34 0.00 16.44
CA ARG A 180 -8.04 -1.42 16.15
C ARG A 180 -9.30 -2.24 16.24
N GLN A 181 -9.51 -3.11 15.27
CA GLN A 181 -10.68 -3.96 15.26
C GLN A 181 -10.32 -5.41 14.97
N VAL A 182 -11.01 -6.30 15.67
CA VAL A 182 -11.02 -7.73 15.39
C VAL A 182 -12.29 -8.05 14.64
N GLN A 183 -12.14 -8.65 13.46
CA GLN A 183 -13.24 -9.14 12.66
C GLN A 183 -12.98 -10.59 12.26
N ALA A 184 -14.02 -11.42 12.29
CA ALA A 184 -13.96 -12.78 11.82
C ALA A 184 -14.25 -12.82 10.31
N PHE A 185 -13.43 -13.56 9.57
CA PHE A 185 -13.58 -13.82 8.15
C PHE A 185 -13.77 -15.32 7.96
N ARG A 186 -14.75 -15.68 7.13
CA ARG A 186 -15.04 -17.05 6.73
C ARG A 186 -14.44 -17.28 5.35
N ILE A 187 -13.63 -18.31 5.25
CA ILE A 187 -13.14 -18.89 4.01
C ILE A 187 -13.93 -20.16 3.76
N SER A 188 -14.82 -20.13 2.77
CA SER A 188 -15.66 -21.28 2.39
C SER A 188 -15.11 -21.96 1.15
N LEU A 189 -14.86 -23.25 1.26
CA LEU A 189 -14.47 -24.15 0.18
C LEU A 189 -15.73 -24.84 -0.33
N TRP A 190 -16.03 -24.72 -1.62
CA TRP A 190 -17.17 -25.32 -2.28
C TRP A 190 -16.66 -26.31 -3.33
N CYS A 191 -16.98 -27.60 -3.16
CA CYS A 191 -16.43 -28.68 -3.96
C CYS A 191 -17.53 -29.66 -4.40
N GLY A 192 -17.30 -30.33 -5.54
CA GLY A 192 -18.16 -31.38 -6.07
C GLY A 192 -18.07 -32.72 -5.33
N ASP A 193 -16.99 -32.92 -4.58
CA ASP A 193 -16.66 -34.18 -3.92
C ASP A 193 -15.81 -33.95 -2.65
N PRO A 194 -15.83 -34.90 -1.69
CA PRO A 194 -15.11 -34.76 -0.44
C PRO A 194 -13.59 -34.88 -0.58
N LEU A 195 -13.07 -35.58 -1.61
CA LEU A 195 -11.63 -35.74 -1.80
C LEU A 195 -10.99 -34.41 -2.23
N THR A 196 -11.60 -33.71 -3.18
CA THR A 196 -11.19 -32.36 -3.60
C THR A 196 -11.26 -31.38 -2.44
N ARG A 197 -12.33 -31.43 -1.63
CA ARG A 197 -12.50 -30.59 -0.44
C ARG A 197 -11.36 -30.80 0.56
N ASP A 198 -11.04 -32.05 0.86
CA ASP A 198 -10.01 -32.39 1.85
C ASP A 198 -8.60 -32.11 1.33
N ALA A 199 -8.35 -32.37 0.05
CA ALA A 199 -7.10 -32.00 -0.62
C ALA A 199 -6.88 -30.48 -0.57
N ALA A 200 -7.90 -29.69 -0.90
CA ALA A 200 -7.79 -28.24 -0.85
C ALA A 200 -7.61 -27.70 0.58
N ALA A 201 -8.35 -28.24 1.55
CA ALA A 201 -8.17 -27.87 2.95
C ALA A 201 -6.75 -28.17 3.45
N SER A 202 -6.16 -29.29 3.03
CA SER A 202 -4.80 -29.69 3.42
C SER A 202 -3.71 -28.71 2.94
N VAL A 203 -3.97 -27.97 1.87
CA VAL A 203 -3.06 -26.96 1.32
C VAL A 203 -3.36 -25.57 1.89
N ILE A 204 -4.64 -25.21 1.99
CA ILE A 204 -5.08 -23.87 2.39
C ILE A 204 -4.92 -23.64 3.91
N GLU A 205 -5.22 -24.63 4.75
CA GLU A 205 -5.15 -24.44 6.20
C GLU A 205 -3.72 -24.14 6.70
N PRO A 206 -2.67 -24.89 6.29
CA PRO A 206 -1.30 -24.55 6.65
C PRO A 206 -0.85 -23.19 6.11
N ALA A 207 -1.28 -22.82 4.90
CA ALA A 207 -0.94 -21.53 4.31
C ALA A 207 -1.54 -20.35 5.08
N LEU A 208 -2.75 -20.50 5.62
CA LEU A 208 -3.40 -19.51 6.49
C LEU A 208 -2.83 -19.51 7.92
N ALA A 209 -2.40 -20.67 8.43
CA ALA A 209 -1.88 -20.83 9.79
C ALA A 209 -0.40 -20.48 9.96
N THR A 210 0.39 -20.55 8.88
CA THR A 210 1.83 -20.25 8.90
C THR A 210 2.14 -18.78 9.23
N PRO A 211 1.51 -17.78 8.59
CA PRO A 211 1.78 -16.39 8.92
C PRO A 211 1.06 -16.00 10.22
N ASN A 212 1.80 -15.36 11.15
CA ASN A 212 1.18 -14.68 12.30
C ASN A 212 0.54 -13.33 11.89
N PHE A 213 1.03 -12.74 10.80
CA PHE A 213 0.58 -11.45 10.29
C PHE A 213 0.39 -11.50 8.78
N VAL A 214 -0.67 -10.83 8.30
CA VAL A 214 -0.94 -10.61 6.88
C VAL A 214 -0.67 -9.14 6.53
N GLY A 215 0.07 -8.90 5.45
CA GLY A 215 0.28 -7.54 4.93
C GLY A 215 -0.99 -7.01 4.27
N LEU A 216 -1.33 -5.76 4.55
CA LEU A 216 -2.46 -5.05 3.96
C LEU A 216 -1.99 -4.07 2.89
N ALA A 217 -2.88 -3.68 1.97
CA ALA A 217 -2.53 -2.85 0.81
C ALA A 217 -2.01 -1.45 1.19
N ASP A 218 -2.35 -0.96 2.38
CA ASP A 218 -1.86 0.32 2.91
C ASP A 218 -0.51 0.22 3.62
N GLY A 219 0.13 -0.95 3.59
CA GLY A 219 1.41 -1.21 4.25
C GLY A 219 1.30 -1.56 5.73
N SER A 220 0.10 -1.52 6.31
CA SER A 220 -0.14 -2.02 7.67
C SER A 220 -0.18 -3.56 7.70
N SER A 221 -0.24 -4.14 8.89
CA SER A 221 -0.31 -5.59 9.07
C SER A 221 -1.48 -5.98 9.97
N GLY A 222 -2.23 -7.00 9.55
CA GLY A 222 -3.28 -7.63 10.35
C GLY A 222 -2.77 -8.87 11.06
N HIS A 223 -3.01 -9.00 12.36
CA HIS A 223 -2.70 -10.22 13.10
C HIS A 223 -3.80 -11.26 12.87
N ILE A 224 -3.43 -12.44 12.35
CA ILE A 224 -4.37 -13.49 11.96
C ILE A 224 -4.34 -14.64 12.98
N VAL A 225 -5.52 -15.07 13.43
CA VAL A 225 -5.67 -16.17 14.40
C VAL A 225 -6.81 -17.08 13.99
N TYR A 226 -6.57 -18.39 14.04
CA TYR A 226 -7.61 -19.39 13.78
C TYR A 226 -8.71 -19.31 14.85
N ALA A 227 -9.96 -19.19 14.41
CA ALA A 227 -11.12 -19.02 15.29
C ALA A 227 -12.10 -20.21 15.24
N GLY A 228 -11.87 -21.17 14.34
CA GLY A 228 -12.68 -22.38 14.22
C GLY A 228 -13.01 -22.70 12.76
N GLY A 229 -13.90 -23.66 12.56
CA GLY A 229 -14.35 -24.06 11.24
C GLY A 229 -15.48 -25.08 11.35
N THR A 230 -16.20 -25.27 10.27
CA THR A 230 -17.29 -26.24 10.16
C THR A 230 -17.21 -26.94 8.83
N THR A 231 -17.41 -28.25 8.81
CA THR A 231 -17.56 -29.01 7.57
C THR A 231 -19.01 -29.44 7.46
N THR A 232 -19.63 -29.17 6.32
CA THR A 232 -21.04 -29.43 6.06
C THR A 232 -21.20 -30.18 4.75
N ASP A 233 -21.72 -31.41 4.87
CA ASP A 233 -22.03 -32.28 3.73
C ASP A 233 -23.54 -32.43 3.51
N ALA A 234 -24.32 -31.49 4.08
CA ALA A 234 -25.77 -31.47 3.96
C ALA A 234 -26.27 -31.30 2.51
N GLY A 235 -25.39 -30.91 1.58
CA GLY A 235 -25.64 -30.80 0.14
C GLY A 235 -25.19 -32.00 -0.68
N ALA A 236 -24.84 -33.14 -0.05
CA ALA A 236 -24.35 -34.33 -0.77
C ALA A 236 -25.30 -34.80 -1.88
N ASP A 237 -26.62 -34.66 -1.70
CA ASP A 237 -27.64 -34.99 -2.72
C ASP A 237 -27.52 -34.13 -3.99
N ALA A 238 -26.92 -32.94 -3.88
CA ALA A 238 -26.63 -32.01 -4.97
C ALA A 238 -25.12 -31.99 -5.33
N ALA A 239 -24.34 -32.98 -4.87
CA ALA A 239 -22.88 -33.02 -4.99
C ALA A 239 -22.19 -31.75 -4.44
N LEU A 240 -22.76 -31.13 -3.40
CA LEU A 240 -22.23 -29.91 -2.79
C LEU A 240 -21.60 -30.24 -1.43
N TYR A 241 -20.28 -30.29 -1.41
CA TYR A 241 -19.47 -30.49 -0.21
C TYR A 241 -18.83 -29.17 0.19
N ARG A 242 -19.04 -28.74 1.43
CA ARG A 242 -18.59 -27.43 1.92
C ARG A 242 -17.73 -27.55 3.17
N ARG A 243 -16.61 -26.83 3.19
CA ARG A 243 -15.79 -26.63 4.40
C ARG A 243 -15.58 -25.14 4.64
N ASP A 244 -15.99 -24.70 5.81
CA ASP A 244 -15.80 -23.33 6.28
C ASP A 244 -14.66 -23.28 7.28
N ILE A 245 -13.75 -22.36 7.06
CA ILE A 245 -12.59 -22.08 7.90
C ILE A 245 -12.74 -20.64 8.36
N ILE A 246 -12.71 -20.39 9.67
CA ILE A 246 -12.93 -19.08 10.25
C ILE A 246 -11.63 -18.59 10.87
N TYR A 247 -11.17 -17.43 10.43
CA TYR A 247 -10.03 -16.72 11.01
C TYR A 247 -10.47 -15.36 11.52
N THR A 248 -10.01 -14.99 12.71
CA THR A 248 -10.11 -13.61 13.18
C THR A 248 -8.88 -12.84 12.75
N VAL A 249 -9.09 -11.67 12.15
CA VAL A 249 -8.03 -10.72 11.82
C VAL A 249 -8.19 -9.49 12.68
N GLU A 250 -7.13 -9.16 13.43
CA GLU A 250 -7.01 -7.91 14.15
C GLU A 250 -6.22 -6.91 13.29
N TYR A 251 -6.84 -5.82 12.88
CA TYR A 251 -6.21 -4.84 12.01
C TYR A 251 -6.51 -3.40 12.43
N PRO A 252 -5.55 -2.47 12.19
CA PRO A 252 -5.73 -1.06 12.48
C PRO A 252 -6.55 -0.38 11.36
N THR A 253 -7.33 0.64 11.73
CA THR A 253 -7.82 1.67 10.81
C THR A 253 -6.91 2.88 10.99
N THR A 254 -6.21 3.27 9.93
CA THR A 254 -5.17 4.29 9.97
C THR A 254 -5.54 5.56 9.20
N LEU A 255 -5.32 6.74 9.77
CA LEU A 255 -5.21 7.97 8.97
C LEU A 255 -3.82 8.07 8.39
N ALA A 256 -3.73 8.38 7.11
CA ALA A 256 -2.48 8.80 6.49
C ALA A 256 -2.45 10.32 6.46
N ASP A 257 -1.33 10.89 6.89
CA ASP A 257 -1.05 12.31 6.69
C ASP A 257 0.39 12.50 6.22
N MET A 258 0.58 13.52 5.39
CA MET A 258 1.89 13.90 4.88
C MET A 258 2.61 14.70 5.94
N THR A 259 3.68 14.13 6.49
CA THR A 259 4.59 14.89 7.36
C THR A 259 5.51 15.72 6.48
N PRO A 260 5.44 17.07 6.55
CA PRO A 260 6.28 17.91 5.71
C PRO A 260 7.75 17.76 6.12
N ALA A 261 8.63 17.63 5.13
CA ALA A 261 10.08 17.65 5.34
C ALA A 261 10.62 19.08 5.25
N MET A 262 11.62 19.41 6.09
CA MET A 262 12.30 20.71 6.02
C MET A 262 13.21 20.74 4.78
N MET A 263 12.88 21.58 3.79
CA MET A 263 13.71 21.78 2.60
C MET A 263 14.89 22.73 2.87
N PHE A 264 14.59 23.89 3.44
CA PHE A 264 15.56 24.92 3.82
C PHE A 264 15.22 25.40 5.23
N GLY A 265 16.22 25.45 6.11
CA GLY A 265 16.10 26.08 7.42
C GLY A 265 16.44 27.56 7.31
N VAL A 266 15.56 28.44 7.76
CA VAL A 266 15.86 29.87 7.92
C VAL A 266 16.32 30.08 9.36
N GLY A 267 17.63 30.01 9.58
CA GLY A 267 18.26 30.27 10.88
C GLY A 267 19.26 31.42 10.74
N GLY A 268 19.13 32.44 11.58
CA GLY A 268 20.17 33.47 11.74
C GLY A 268 21.11 33.08 12.88
N ILE A 269 22.37 33.52 12.82
CA ILE A 269 23.27 33.53 13.98
C ILE A 269 23.54 35.00 14.28
N GLU A 270 23.24 35.46 15.49
CA GLU A 270 23.59 36.81 15.94
C GLU A 270 25.12 36.97 16.05
N ALA A 271 25.62 38.20 16.10
CA ALA A 271 27.06 38.48 16.23
C ALA A 271 27.68 37.92 17.53
N ASP A 272 26.85 37.51 18.49
CA ASP A 272 27.24 36.85 19.75
C ASP A 272 27.13 35.31 19.71
N GLY A 273 26.73 34.72 18.58
CA GLY A 273 26.59 33.27 18.41
C GLY A 273 25.21 32.70 18.80
N ALA A 274 24.22 33.53 19.16
CA ALA A 274 22.88 33.05 19.46
C ALA A 274 22.10 32.64 18.18
N PHE A 275 21.41 31.50 18.25
CA PHE A 275 20.57 31.01 17.15
C PHE A 275 19.22 31.73 17.12
N ILE A 276 18.92 32.44 16.03
CA ILE A 276 17.61 32.99 15.73
C ILE A 276 16.83 31.95 14.93
N ALA A 277 15.80 31.35 15.53
CA ALA A 277 14.78 30.63 14.77
C ALA A 277 14.02 31.66 13.91
N GLY A 278 14.16 31.58 12.59
CA GLY A 278 13.56 32.52 11.66
C GLY A 278 12.03 32.57 11.79
N LEU A 279 11.52 33.72 12.23
CA LEU A 279 10.14 34.16 12.06
C LEU A 279 10.20 35.43 11.19
N SER A 280 9.97 35.28 9.89
CA SER A 280 9.22 36.24 9.06
C SER A 280 9.35 35.91 7.58
N GLY A 281 8.20 35.73 6.92
CA GLY A 281 8.03 35.49 5.49
C GLY A 281 6.80 34.65 5.24
#